data_AF-A0A167UQC1-F1
#
_entry.id   AF-A0A167UQC1-F1
#
_cell.length_a   1.000
_cell.length_b   1.000
_cell.length_c   1.000
_cell.angle_alpha   90.00
_cell.angle_beta   90.00
_cell.angle_gamma   90.00
#
_symmetry.space_group_name_H-M   'P 1'
#
loop_
_entity.id
_entity.type
_entity.pdbx_description
1 polymer ?
#
loop_
_entity_poly.entity_id
_entity_poly.type
_entity_poly.pdbx_seq_one_letter_code
_entity_poly.pdbx_strand_id
1 'polypeptide(L)'
;MPPSTSTNGASSTPDALESDLLVKLSASCALEDLQENLLSSLHRLGWTEKVTTLATELLRAGRCETFDDVMAAVLASAEGRSHPALGPKVANGESANGTKDTNGIKRGNKAKDHSYDPLKYIEEIDIRIPETVVDEGVRGLKDIIREVADLEGESAPNGDKK
;
A
#
# COMPACT_ATOMS: atom_id res chain seq x y z
N MET A 1 -52.60 -4.87 -26.25
CA MET A 1 -51.88 -3.80 -25.51
C MET A 1 -51.39 -4.40 -24.20
N PRO A 2 -50.10 -4.71 -24.05
CA PRO A 2 -49.54 -5.00 -22.72
C PRO A 2 -49.17 -3.68 -22.00
N PRO A 3 -49.27 -3.63 -20.67
CA PRO A 3 -48.99 -2.43 -19.90
C PRO A 3 -47.47 -2.20 -19.77
N SER A 4 -47.06 -0.95 -19.90
CA SER A 4 -45.70 -0.49 -19.62
C SER A 4 -45.42 -0.65 -18.13
N THR A 5 -44.54 -1.59 -17.79
CA THR A 5 -43.97 -1.67 -16.43
C THR A 5 -42.91 -0.57 -16.32
N SER A 6 -43.33 0.60 -15.84
CA SER A 6 -42.42 1.57 -15.24
C SER A 6 -41.88 0.97 -13.95
N THR A 7 -40.69 0.39 -14.00
CA THR A 7 -39.99 -0.05 -12.79
C THR A 7 -39.05 1.05 -12.35
N ASN A 8 -39.53 1.81 -11.36
CA ASN A 8 -38.82 2.49 -10.27
C ASN A 8 -37.47 3.15 -10.57
N GLY A 9 -37.47 4.48 -10.41
CA GLY A 9 -36.27 5.26 -10.22
C GLY A 9 -35.39 4.66 -9.12
N ALA A 10 -34.17 4.30 -9.50
CA ALA A 10 -33.09 4.13 -8.58
C ALA A 10 -32.92 5.44 -7.80
N SER A 11 -32.92 5.35 -6.48
CA SER A 11 -32.43 6.41 -5.61
C SER A 11 -30.99 6.72 -6.05
N SER A 12 -30.78 7.86 -6.70
CA SER A 12 -29.47 8.38 -7.11
C SER A 12 -28.69 8.92 -5.92
N THR A 13 -28.64 8.15 -4.84
CA THR A 13 -27.76 8.41 -3.70
C THR A 13 -26.38 7.83 -4.04
N PRO A 14 -25.29 8.58 -3.85
CA PRO A 14 -23.93 8.12 -4.18
C PRO A 14 -23.60 6.75 -3.57
N ASP A 15 -24.02 6.50 -2.32
CA ASP A 15 -23.85 5.22 -1.63
C ASP A 15 -24.48 4.02 -2.38
N ALA A 16 -25.61 4.24 -3.08
CA ALA A 16 -26.28 3.20 -3.85
C ALA A 16 -25.56 2.90 -5.16
N LEU A 17 -24.94 3.91 -5.79
CA LEU A 17 -24.10 3.74 -6.98
C LEU A 17 -22.78 3.07 -6.62
N GLU A 18 -22.15 3.42 -5.50
CA GLU A 18 -20.96 2.76 -4.99
C GLU A 18 -21.23 1.28 -4.69
N SER A 19 -22.37 0.97 -4.07
CA SER A 19 -22.78 -0.40 -3.78
C SER A 19 -23.03 -1.22 -5.06
N ASP A 20 -23.73 -0.65 -6.06
CA ASP A 20 -23.96 -1.32 -7.36
C ASP A 20 -22.64 -1.55 -8.12
N LEU A 21 -21.73 -0.57 -8.09
CA LEU A 21 -20.40 -0.69 -8.68
C LEU A 21 -19.59 -1.81 -8.02
N LEU A 22 -19.56 -1.86 -6.68
CA LEU A 22 -18.85 -2.91 -5.94
C LEU A 22 -19.42 -4.30 -6.25
N VAL A 23 -20.75 -4.44 -6.32
CA VAL A 23 -21.40 -5.70 -6.69
C VAL A 23 -20.99 -6.12 -8.10
N LYS A 24 -21.03 -5.21 -9.08
CA LYS A 24 -20.64 -5.49 -10.46
C LYS A 24 -19.16 -5.82 -10.60
N LEU A 25 -18.28 -5.09 -9.92
CA LEU A 25 -16.84 -5.38 -9.90
C LEU A 25 -16.55 -6.75 -9.25
N SER A 26 -17.27 -7.11 -8.19
CA SER A 26 -17.10 -8.41 -7.52
C SER A 26 -17.63 -9.60 -8.34
N ALA A 27 -18.56 -9.36 -9.27
CA ALA A 27 -19.07 -10.38 -10.18
C ALA A 27 -18.19 -10.55 -11.43
N SER A 28 -17.17 -9.70 -11.60
CA SER A 28 -16.25 -9.71 -12.74
C SER A 28 -15.01 -10.55 -12.45
N CYS A 29 -14.75 -11.54 -13.30
CA CYS A 29 -13.48 -12.29 -13.28
C CYS A 29 -12.26 -11.38 -13.59
N ALA A 30 -12.46 -10.21 -14.20
CA ALA A 30 -11.36 -9.30 -14.52
C ALA A 30 -10.66 -8.74 -13.27
N LEU A 31 -11.38 -8.66 -12.14
CA LEU A 31 -10.78 -8.26 -10.87
C LEU A 31 -9.87 -9.36 -10.30
N GLU A 32 -10.25 -10.63 -10.48
CA GLU A 32 -9.43 -11.78 -10.09
C GLU A 32 -8.14 -11.82 -10.94
N ASP A 33 -8.26 -11.64 -12.26
CA ASP A 33 -7.11 -11.55 -13.17
C ASP A 33 -6.16 -10.39 -12.80
N LEU A 34 -6.72 -9.21 -12.45
CA LEU A 34 -5.93 -8.07 -11.98
C LEU A 34 -5.20 -8.40 -10.68
N GLN A 35 -5.88 -9.06 -9.74
CA GLN A 35 -5.28 -9.49 -8.48
C GLN A 35 -4.11 -10.47 -8.70
N GLU A 36 -4.27 -11.46 -9.57
CA GLU A 36 -3.22 -12.42 -9.90
C GLU A 36 -2.01 -11.75 -10.54
N ASN A 37 -2.24 -10.79 -11.44
CA ASN A 37 -1.18 -10.00 -12.07
C ASN A 37 -0.41 -9.14 -11.06
N LEU A 38 -1.11 -8.42 -10.18
CA LEU A 38 -0.48 -7.59 -9.15
C LEU A 38 0.31 -8.45 -8.15
N LEU A 39 -0.26 -9.59 -7.73
CA LEU A 39 0.43 -10.53 -6.85
C LEU A 39 1.70 -11.09 -7.51
N SER A 40 1.61 -11.46 -8.79
CA SER A 40 2.77 -11.93 -9.56
C SER A 40 3.84 -10.86 -9.72
N SER A 41 3.44 -9.60 -9.93
CA SER A 41 4.35 -8.46 -9.98
C SER A 41 5.03 -8.22 -8.62
N LEU A 42 4.31 -8.28 -7.49
CA LEU A 42 4.89 -8.16 -6.15
C LEU A 42 5.89 -9.28 -5.85
N HIS A 43 5.55 -10.52 -6.19
CA HIS A 43 6.44 -11.67 -6.01
C HIS A 43 7.71 -11.50 -6.84
N ARG A 44 7.60 -11.13 -8.13
CA ARG A 44 8.76 -10.92 -9.01
C ARG A 44 9.68 -9.80 -8.53
N LEU A 45 9.13 -8.80 -7.84
CA LEU A 45 9.90 -7.70 -7.23
C LEU A 45 10.50 -8.07 -5.87
N GLY A 46 10.28 -9.29 -5.39
CA GLY A 46 10.78 -9.78 -4.11
C GLY A 46 10.05 -9.18 -2.91
N TRP A 47 8.87 -8.57 -3.10
CA TRP A 47 8.16 -7.87 -2.02
C TRP A 47 7.66 -8.86 -0.96
N THR A 48 7.15 -10.02 -1.39
CA THR A 48 6.68 -11.08 -0.50
C THR A 48 7.80 -11.60 0.41
N GLU A 49 9.01 -11.70 -0.12
CA GLU A 49 10.21 -12.16 0.57
C GLU A 49 10.70 -11.12 1.59
N LYS A 50 10.58 -9.82 1.26
CA LYS A 50 10.88 -8.76 2.24
C LYS A 50 9.90 -8.79 3.41
N VAL A 51 8.61 -9.04 3.15
CA VAL A 51 7.59 -9.19 4.20
C VAL A 51 7.90 -10.39 5.10
N THR A 52 8.22 -11.56 4.52
CA THR A 52 8.57 -12.75 5.32
C THR A 52 9.86 -12.56 6.09
N THR A 53 10.85 -11.87 5.50
CA THR A 53 12.11 -11.52 6.17
C THR A 53 11.85 -10.61 7.36
N LEU A 54 11.07 -9.54 7.19
CA LEU A 54 10.71 -8.63 8.28
C LEU A 54 9.98 -9.36 9.41
N ALA A 55 8.97 -10.18 9.07
CA ALA A 55 8.22 -10.95 10.06
C ALA A 55 9.11 -11.92 10.84
N THR A 56 10.00 -12.62 10.14
CA THR A 56 10.96 -13.55 10.77
C THR A 56 11.90 -12.81 11.70
N GLU A 57 12.36 -11.62 11.31
CA GLU A 57 13.30 -10.84 12.10
C GLU A 57 12.66 -10.18 13.32
N LEU A 58 11.41 -9.74 13.22
CA LEU A 58 10.62 -9.28 14.36
C LEU A 58 10.50 -10.36 15.43
N LEU A 59 10.26 -11.60 15.02
CA LEU A 59 10.19 -12.77 15.90
C LEU A 59 11.58 -13.13 16.46
N ARG A 60 12.61 -13.18 15.60
CA ARG A 60 13.98 -13.55 15.99
C ARG A 60 14.61 -12.53 16.95
N ALA A 61 14.25 -11.25 16.81
CA ALA A 61 14.65 -10.16 17.71
C ALA A 61 13.81 -10.09 19.00
N GLY A 62 12.77 -10.93 19.14
CA GLY A 62 11.88 -10.93 20.31
C GLY A 62 11.07 -9.64 20.46
N ARG A 63 10.79 -8.93 19.35
CA ARG A 63 10.02 -7.67 19.34
C ARG A 63 8.52 -7.88 19.23
N CYS A 64 8.13 -9.01 18.65
CA CYS A 64 6.77 -9.47 18.54
C CYS A 64 6.72 -10.90 19.09
N GLU A 65 5.71 -11.20 19.90
CA GLU A 65 5.51 -12.53 20.49
C GLU A 65 4.20 -13.18 20.00
N THR A 66 3.26 -12.36 19.52
CA THR A 66 1.97 -12.81 18.98
C THR A 66 1.85 -12.52 17.49
N PHE A 67 0.96 -13.25 16.82
CA PHE A 67 0.65 -13.01 15.41
C PHE A 67 0.13 -11.59 15.17
N ASP A 68 -0.75 -11.11 16.04
CA ASP A 68 -1.35 -9.79 15.92
C ASP A 68 -0.29 -8.68 16.02
N ASP A 69 0.73 -8.84 16.89
CA ASP A 69 1.84 -7.89 17.00
C ASP A 69 2.69 -7.85 15.72
N VAL A 70 2.98 -9.03 15.13
CA VAL A 70 3.71 -9.12 13.86
C VAL A 70 2.91 -8.45 12.76
N MET A 71 1.61 -8.75 12.66
CA MET A 71 0.75 -8.18 11.63
C MET A 71 0.64 -6.66 11.75
N ALA A 72 0.45 -6.14 12.96
CA ALA A 72 0.41 -4.71 13.23
C ALA A 72 1.73 -4.02 12.81
N ALA A 73 2.88 -4.62 13.11
CA ALA A 73 4.18 -4.10 12.74
C ALA A 73 4.42 -4.13 11.21
N VAL A 74 4.08 -5.23 10.55
CA VAL A 74 4.20 -5.39 9.10
C VAL A 74 3.29 -4.41 8.36
N LEU A 75 2.02 -4.28 8.77
CA LEU A 75 1.09 -3.31 8.19
C LEU A 75 1.56 -1.87 8.41
N ALA A 76 2.03 -1.54 9.62
CA ALA A 76 2.60 -0.23 9.88
C ALA A 76 3.81 0.06 8.96
N SER A 77 4.70 -0.91 8.76
CA SER A 77 5.85 -0.75 7.85
C SER A 77 5.42 -0.61 6.39
N ALA A 78 4.45 -1.41 5.92
CA ALA A 78 3.91 -1.36 4.56
C ALA A 78 3.21 -0.01 4.27
N GLU A 79 2.52 0.55 5.25
CA GLU A 79 1.92 1.89 5.19
C GLU A 79 2.95 3.02 5.40
N GLY A 80 4.20 2.70 5.71
CA GLY A 80 5.25 3.67 6.01
C GLY A 80 5.11 4.36 7.37
N ARG A 81 4.21 3.90 8.24
CA ARG A 81 4.01 4.37 9.61
C ARG A 81 5.12 3.85 10.54
N SER A 82 5.34 4.56 11.64
CA SER A 82 6.21 4.09 12.72
C SER A 82 5.49 3.06 13.60
N HIS A 83 6.17 2.00 14.01
CA HIS A 83 5.67 1.04 14.99
C HIS A 83 6.75 0.74 16.03
N PRO A 84 6.42 0.57 17.33
CA PRO A 84 7.41 0.33 18.37
C PRO A 84 8.37 -0.81 18.02
N ALA A 85 7.84 -1.93 17.50
CA ALA A 85 8.63 -3.11 17.13
C ALA A 85 9.65 -2.87 15.99
N LEU A 86 9.45 -1.84 15.16
CA LEU A 86 10.32 -1.52 14.02
C LEU A 86 11.52 -0.62 14.41
N GLY A 87 11.52 -0.07 15.63
CA GLY A 87 12.55 0.88 16.05
C GLY A 87 12.30 2.31 15.56
N PRO A 88 13.14 3.28 15.99
CA PRO A 88 13.04 4.65 15.55
C PRO A 88 13.41 4.75 14.07
N LYS A 89 12.44 5.12 13.22
CA LYS A 89 12.68 5.35 11.80
C LYS A 89 13.68 6.49 11.62
N VAL A 90 14.93 6.17 11.28
CA VAL A 90 15.94 7.15 10.91
C VAL A 90 15.50 7.75 9.58
N ALA A 91 14.81 8.88 9.62
CA ALA A 91 14.37 9.58 8.43
C ALA A 91 15.59 10.03 7.62
N ASN A 92 15.92 9.33 6.54
CA ASN A 92 16.83 9.84 5.53
C ASN A 92 16.11 10.95 4.75
N GLY A 93 16.22 12.19 5.23
CA GLY A 93 15.67 13.40 4.61
C GLY A 93 15.71 14.62 5.54
N GLU A 94 16.79 15.41 5.45
CA GLU A 94 16.96 16.83 5.80
C GLU A 94 16.47 17.42 7.17
N SER A 95 17.48 17.67 8.01
CA SER A 95 17.74 18.82 8.92
C SER A 95 16.79 19.28 10.04
N ALA A 96 17.41 19.27 11.23
CA ALA A 96 17.43 20.29 12.29
C ALA A 96 16.27 20.39 13.29
N ASN A 97 16.54 19.96 14.53
CA ASN A 97 16.61 20.93 15.63
C ASN A 97 17.61 20.48 16.71
N GLY A 98 18.46 21.41 17.14
CA GLY A 98 19.55 21.14 18.06
C GLY A 98 19.10 21.12 19.51
N THR A 99 19.69 20.21 20.30
CA THR A 99 19.85 20.42 21.73
C THR A 99 21.28 20.06 22.10
N LYS A 100 21.92 21.06 22.71
CA LYS A 100 23.27 21.10 23.25
C LYS A 100 23.39 20.16 24.47
N ASP A 101 24.65 19.83 24.79
CA ASP A 101 25.20 19.24 26.04
C ASP A 101 25.70 17.78 25.86
N THR A 102 26.89 17.32 26.26
CA THR A 102 28.08 17.85 26.97
C THR A 102 29.28 16.90 26.68
N ASN A 103 30.49 17.35 27.01
CA ASN A 103 31.81 16.74 26.81
C ASN A 103 31.96 15.22 27.07
N GLY A 104 32.80 14.54 26.26
CA GLY A 104 33.36 13.23 26.58
C GLY A 104 34.33 12.68 25.53
N ILE A 105 35.64 12.83 25.77
CA ILE A 105 36.74 12.21 25.03
C ILE A 105 36.59 10.69 24.95
N LYS A 106 36.71 10.10 23.74
CA LYS A 106 37.56 8.92 23.46
C LYS A 106 37.63 8.62 21.96
N ARG A 107 38.85 8.72 21.41
CA ARG A 107 39.26 8.05 20.18
C ARG A 107 38.99 6.55 20.33
N GLY A 108 38.18 5.99 19.44
CA GLY A 108 37.96 4.56 19.31
C GLY A 108 37.95 4.23 17.82
N ASN A 109 39.04 3.67 17.34
CA ASN A 109 39.17 3.07 16.03
C ASN A 109 38.09 1.98 15.90
N LYS A 110 36.95 2.28 15.26
CA LYS A 110 35.93 1.25 14.97
C LYS A 110 36.45 0.39 13.84
N ALA A 111 37.14 -0.68 14.22
CA ALA A 111 37.12 -1.90 13.43
C ALA A 111 35.65 -2.16 13.06
N LYS A 112 35.37 -2.37 11.77
CA LYS A 112 34.06 -2.82 11.30
C LYS A 112 33.87 -4.24 11.82
N ASP A 113 33.43 -4.35 13.06
CA ASP A 113 32.86 -5.58 13.58
C ASP A 113 31.57 -5.79 12.80
N HIS A 114 31.55 -6.78 11.91
CA HIS A 114 30.34 -7.25 11.23
C HIS A 114 29.46 -8.04 12.21
N SER A 115 29.29 -7.49 13.41
CA SER A 115 28.37 -8.03 14.40
C SER A 115 26.97 -7.76 13.89
N TYR A 116 26.23 -8.85 13.69
CA TYR A 116 24.86 -8.81 13.24
C TYR A 116 23.99 -8.11 14.30
N ASP A 117 23.41 -6.97 13.94
CA ASP A 117 22.48 -6.21 14.77
C ASP A 117 21.05 -6.39 14.23
N PRO A 118 20.19 -7.17 14.90
CA PRO A 118 18.80 -7.39 14.50
C PRO A 118 18.01 -6.11 14.26
N LEU A 119 18.25 -5.07 15.07
CA LEU A 119 17.46 -3.84 15.00
C LEU A 119 17.78 -3.05 13.74
N LYS A 120 19.07 -2.93 13.46
CA LYS A 120 19.53 -2.28 12.23
C LYS A 120 19.03 -3.01 10.98
N TYR A 121 19.00 -4.35 11.03
CA TYR A 121 18.49 -5.14 9.92
C TYR A 121 16.97 -4.94 9.71
N ILE A 122 16.18 -4.88 10.79
CA ILE A 122 14.74 -4.56 10.72
C ILE A 122 14.50 -3.16 10.12
N GLU A 123 15.30 -2.16 10.53
CA GLU A 123 15.19 -0.78 10.03
C GLU A 123 15.55 -0.64 8.53
N GLU A 124 16.44 -1.49 8.02
CA GLU A 124 16.85 -1.50 6.61
C GLU A 124 15.80 -2.17 5.68
N ILE A 125 14.85 -2.94 6.23
CA ILE A 125 13.83 -3.64 5.44
C ILE A 125 12.64 -2.71 5.17
N ASP A 126 12.61 -2.14 3.96
CA ASP A 126 11.47 -1.37 3.45
C ASP A 126 10.49 -2.27 2.67
N ILE A 127 9.28 -2.44 3.21
CA ILE A 127 8.19 -3.24 2.62
C ILE A 127 7.02 -2.38 2.12
N ARG A 128 7.23 -1.09 1.87
CA ARG A 128 6.23 -0.29 1.16
C ARG A 128 5.95 -0.90 -0.23
N ILE A 129 4.70 -0.88 -0.63
CA ILE A 129 4.28 -1.39 -1.94
C ILE A 129 5.00 -0.57 -3.01
N PRO A 130 5.70 -1.20 -3.97
CA PRO A 130 6.36 -0.47 -5.04
C PRO A 130 5.36 0.35 -5.87
N GLU A 131 5.66 1.63 -6.09
CA GLU A 131 4.80 2.55 -6.85
C GLU A 131 4.43 2.01 -8.23
N THR A 132 5.35 1.31 -8.88
CA THR A 132 5.10 0.69 -10.20
C THR A 132 3.94 -0.31 -10.17
N VAL A 133 3.77 -1.04 -9.06
CA VAL A 133 2.67 -2.00 -8.89
C VAL A 133 1.38 -1.25 -8.54
N VAL A 134 1.47 -0.18 -7.74
CA VAL A 134 0.32 0.68 -7.44
C VAL A 134 -0.22 1.30 -8.73
N ASP A 135 0.66 1.83 -9.58
CA ASP A 135 0.32 2.41 -10.88
C ASP A 135 -0.34 1.38 -11.82
N GLU A 136 0.18 0.15 -11.83
CA GLU A 136 -0.40 -0.97 -12.58
C GLU A 136 -1.81 -1.29 -12.08
N GLY A 137 -2.00 -1.38 -10.76
CA GLY A 137 -3.29 -1.69 -10.14
C GLY A 137 -4.34 -0.59 -10.36
N VAL A 138 -3.95 0.67 -10.19
CA VAL A 138 -4.84 1.82 -10.43
C VAL A 138 -5.25 1.88 -11.90
N ARG A 139 -4.32 1.61 -12.83
CA ARG A 139 -4.62 1.60 -14.27
C ARG A 139 -5.56 0.45 -14.63
N GLY A 140 -5.24 -0.78 -14.19
CA GLY A 140 -6.08 -1.94 -14.46
C GLY A 140 -7.49 -1.78 -13.89
N LEU A 141 -7.63 -1.27 -12.67
CA LEU A 141 -8.93 -1.01 -12.06
C LEU A 141 -9.73 0.05 -12.84
N LYS A 142 -9.08 1.12 -13.32
CA LYS A 142 -9.73 2.13 -14.18
C LYS A 142 -10.24 1.54 -15.48
N ASP A 143 -9.48 0.64 -16.10
CA ASP A 143 -9.89 -0.02 -17.34
C ASP A 143 -11.11 -0.92 -17.13
N ILE A 144 -11.15 -1.67 -16.00
CA ILE A 144 -12.30 -2.50 -15.62
C ILE A 144 -13.54 -1.63 -15.30
N ILE A 145 -13.37 -0.55 -14.54
CA ILE A 145 -14.50 0.35 -14.20
C ILE A 145 -15.10 0.99 -15.46
N ARG A 146 -14.26 1.33 -16.45
CA ARG A 146 -14.72 1.89 -17.73
C ARG A 146 -15.61 0.93 -18.53
N GLU A 147 -15.47 -0.38 -18.33
CA GLU A 147 -16.36 -1.36 -18.97
C GLU A 147 -17.79 -1.33 -18.40
N VAL A 148 -17.92 -0.89 -17.14
CA VAL A 148 -19.16 -1.03 -16.36
C VAL A 148 -19.84 0.32 -16.11
N ALA A 149 -19.12 1.43 -16.21
CA ALA A 149 -19.62 2.77 -15.95
C ALA A 149 -19.13 3.78 -17.01
N ASP A 150 -20.08 4.55 -17.54
CA ASP A 150 -19.79 5.73 -18.35
C ASP A 150 -19.50 6.93 -17.42
N LEU A 151 -18.32 7.53 -17.57
CA LEU A 151 -17.98 8.77 -16.85
C LEU A 151 -18.60 9.96 -17.58
N GLU A 152 -19.70 10.50 -17.05
CA GLU A 152 -20.29 11.75 -17.55
C GLU A 152 -19.30 12.92 -17.32
N GLY A 153 -18.50 13.25 -18.34
CA GLY A 153 -17.53 14.34 -18.31
C GLY A 153 -16.57 14.42 -19.51
N GLU A 154 -16.35 13.31 -20.24
CA GLU A 154 -15.41 13.27 -21.39
C GLU A 154 -16.08 13.55 -22.75
N SER A 155 -17.34 14.00 -22.76
CA SER A 155 -18.09 14.22 -24.01
C SER A 155 -18.74 15.61 -24.05
N ALA A 156 -17.90 16.64 -24.17
CA ALA A 156 -18.35 17.96 -24.61
C ALA A 156 -17.66 18.29 -25.95
N PRO A 157 -18.27 17.93 -27.11
CA PRO A 157 -17.82 18.46 -28.39
C PRO A 157 -18.05 19.98 -28.37
N ASN A 158 -16.94 20.72 -28.31
CA ASN A 158 -16.94 22.17 -28.31
C ASN A 158 -17.64 22.66 -29.59
N GLY A 159 -18.80 23.28 -29.42
CA GLY A 159 -19.71 23.63 -30.52
C GLY A 159 -19.10 24.57 -31.55
N ASP A 160 -19.30 24.23 -32.81
CA ASP A 160 -19.07 25.09 -33.98
C ASP A 160 -19.76 26.45 -33.79
N LYS A 161 -18.95 27.52 -33.72
CA LYS A 161 -19.46 28.89 -33.84
C LYS A 161 -19.44 29.28 -35.31
N LYS A 162 -20.65 29.34 -35.86
CA LYS A 162 -21.01 29.90 -37.17
C LYS A 162 -20.68 31.39 -37.26
#